data_AF-A0A1C2C5C0-F1
#
_entry.id   AF-A0A1C2C5C0-F1
#
_cell.length_a   1.000
_cell.length_b   1.000
_cell.length_c   1.000
_cell.angle_alpha   90.00
_cell.angle_beta   90.00
_cell.angle_gamma   90.00
#
_symmetry.space_group_name_H-M   'P 1'
#
loop_
_entity.id
_entity.type
_entity.pdbx_description
1 polymer ?
#
loop_
_entity_poly.entity_id
_entity_poly.type
_entity_poly.pdbx_seq_one_letter_code
_entity_poly.pdbx_strand_id
1 'polypeptide(L)'
;MRRILVFLLAVLLAASAGSVIQSLVNLQAIAALAGSIATADQLSTLWFDLRHFMPVLAAIFLPIMLLSLIAARLLLNRTPLIKAPTVFAITALATWLALSVINQLAPMPTLIALNRTLAGTLMLLACSGLGAVFYHYFSRSRSVA
;
A
#
# COMPACT_ATOMS: atom_id res chain seq x y z
N MET A 1 5.83 12.95 -18.66
CA MET A 1 6.64 11.79 -18.21
C MET A 1 6.96 11.81 -16.72
N ARG A 2 7.60 12.85 -16.15
CA ARG A 2 8.01 12.87 -14.73
C ARG A 2 6.90 12.51 -13.72
N ARG A 3 5.70 13.07 -13.85
CA ARG A 3 4.58 12.75 -12.92
C ARG A 3 4.19 11.27 -12.95
N ILE A 4 4.17 10.67 -14.14
CA ILE A 4 3.85 9.25 -14.29
C ILE A 4 4.93 8.40 -13.61
N LEU A 5 6.20 8.73 -13.81
CA LEU A 5 7.30 8.02 -13.14
C LEU A 5 7.21 8.13 -11.61
N VAL A 6 6.96 9.32 -11.06
CA VAL A 6 6.79 9.51 -9.61
C VAL A 6 5.56 8.75 -9.09
N PHE A 7 4.47 8.69 -9.87
CA PHE A 7 3.29 7.90 -9.52
C PHE A 7 3.60 6.41 -9.46
N LEU A 8 4.26 5.87 -10.49
CA LEU A 8 4.65 4.47 -10.53
C LEU A 8 5.60 4.12 -9.38
N LEU A 9 6.58 4.99 -9.09
CA LEU A 9 7.46 4.82 -7.94
C LEU A 9 6.69 4.83 -6.62
N ALA A 10 5.72 5.72 -6.45
CA ALA A 10 4.88 5.77 -5.26
C ALA A 10 4.10 4.47 -5.04
N VAL A 11 3.50 3.92 -6.11
CA VAL A 11 2.80 2.64 -6.07
C VAL A 11 3.76 1.51 -5.73
N LEU A 12 4.93 1.46 -6.36
CA LEU A 12 5.94 0.42 -6.11
C LEU A 12 6.47 0.49 -4.68
N LEU A 13 6.72 1.68 -4.13
CA LEU A 13 7.16 1.84 -2.74
C LEU A 13 6.09 1.36 -1.76
N ALA A 14 4.83 1.74 -1.98
CA ALA A 14 3.71 1.30 -1.15
C ALA A 14 3.53 -0.23 -1.21
N ALA A 15 3.58 -0.81 -2.40
CA ALA A 15 3.45 -2.25 -2.61
C ALA A 15 4.65 -3.03 -2.03
N SER A 16 5.87 -2.51 -2.16
CA SER A 16 7.07 -3.12 -1.58
C SER A 16 6.97 -3.15 -0.07
N ALA A 17 6.61 -2.03 0.55
CA ALA A 17 6.43 -1.95 2.00
C ALA A 17 5.33 -2.90 2.49
N GLY A 18 4.16 -2.91 1.83
CA GLY A 18 3.07 -3.80 2.17
C GLY A 18 3.43 -5.28 2.01
N SER A 19 4.16 -5.63 0.94
CA SER A 19 4.65 -6.99 0.70
C SER A 19 5.61 -7.43 1.82
N VAL A 20 6.60 -6.61 2.16
CA VAL A 20 7.57 -6.91 3.23
C VAL A 20 6.87 -7.10 4.57
N ILE A 21 5.96 -6.20 4.95
CA ILE A 21 5.21 -6.31 6.21
C ILE A 21 4.39 -7.60 6.22
N GLN A 22 3.72 -7.93 5.11
CA GLN A 22 2.96 -9.17 5.01
C GLN A 22 3.85 -10.40 5.17
N SER A 23 5.00 -10.46 4.50
CA SER A 23 5.95 -11.57 4.65
C SER A 23 6.44 -11.71 6.09
N LEU A 24 6.78 -10.60 6.76
CA LEU A 24 7.25 -10.63 8.15
C LEU A 24 6.17 -11.11 9.11
N VAL A 25 4.92 -10.72 8.91
CA VAL A 25 3.79 -11.21 9.72
C VAL A 25 3.53 -12.69 9.45
N ASN A 26 3.59 -13.12 8.19
CA ASN A 26 3.42 -14.52 7.81
C ASN A 26 4.53 -15.40 8.40
N LEU A 27 5.79 -14.99 8.30
CA LEU A 27 6.94 -15.71 8.86
C LEU A 27 6.84 -15.81 10.39
N GLN A 28 6.41 -14.75 11.07
CA GLN A 28 6.17 -14.80 12.51
C GLN A 28 5.06 -15.80 12.89
N ALA A 29 3.97 -15.85 12.11
CA ALA A 29 2.90 -16.82 12.33
C ALA A 29 3.38 -18.26 12.14
N ILE A 30 4.21 -18.52 11.11
CA ILE A 30 4.82 -19.84 10.90
C ILE A 30 5.78 -20.17 12.05
N ALA A 31 6.61 -19.22 12.47
CA ALA A 31 7.58 -19.45 13.54
C ALA A 31 6.91 -19.77 14.88
N ALA A 32 5.74 -19.18 15.15
CA ALA A 32 4.95 -19.48 16.33
C ALA A 32 4.39 -20.92 16.35
N LEU A 33 4.26 -21.57 15.18
CA LEU A 33 3.74 -22.94 15.04
C LEU A 33 4.85 -23.99 14.89
N ALA A 34 5.91 -23.67 14.15
CA ALA A 34 6.94 -24.61 13.73
C ALA A 34 8.31 -24.39 14.42
N GLY A 35 8.46 -23.36 15.26
CA GLY A 35 9.72 -22.98 15.88
C GLY A 35 10.50 -21.94 15.06
N SER A 36 11.75 -21.68 15.45
CA SER A 36 12.55 -20.63 14.81
C SER A 36 12.85 -20.92 13.33
N ILE A 37 12.73 -19.89 12.50
CA ILE A 37 13.05 -19.93 11.07
C ILE A 37 14.43 -19.34 10.87
N ALA A 38 15.31 -20.02 10.14
CA ALA A 38 16.66 -19.53 9.85
C ALA A 38 16.62 -18.18 9.13
N THR A 39 17.56 -17.29 9.43
CA THR A 39 17.61 -15.94 8.85
C THR A 39 17.75 -15.97 7.33
N ALA A 40 18.46 -16.95 6.78
CA ALA A 40 18.58 -17.16 5.34
C ALA A 40 17.21 -17.45 4.67
N ASP A 41 16.38 -18.28 5.31
CA ASP A 41 15.05 -18.63 4.80
C ASP A 41 14.07 -17.46 4.91
N GLN A 42 14.19 -16.64 5.97
CA GLN A 42 13.43 -15.40 6.10
C GLN A 42 13.75 -14.43 4.97
N LEU A 43 15.03 -14.22 4.65
CA LEU A 43 15.46 -13.32 3.58
C LEU A 43 15.05 -13.86 2.20
N SER A 44 15.19 -15.18 1.98
CA SER A 44 14.71 -15.86 0.78
C SER A 44 13.21 -15.64 0.56
N THR A 45 12.40 -15.76 1.62
CA THR A 45 10.95 -15.55 1.57
C THR A 45 10.60 -14.09 1.26
N LEU A 46 11.25 -13.12 1.91
CA LEU A 46 11.05 -11.70 1.62
C LEU A 46 11.35 -11.38 0.14
N TRP A 47 12.44 -11.93 -0.38
CA TRP A 47 12.82 -11.76 -1.78
C TRP A 47 11.84 -12.43 -2.74
N PHE A 48 11.36 -13.63 -2.40
CA PHE A 48 10.35 -14.33 -3.17
C PHE A 48 9.05 -13.52 -3.24
N ASP A 49 8.58 -12.97 -2.13
CA ASP A 49 7.35 -12.18 -2.07
C ASP A 49 7.50 -10.83 -2.79
N LEU A 50 8.67 -10.19 -2.72
CA LEU A 50 8.95 -8.99 -3.51
C LEU A 50 8.88 -9.25 -5.03
N ARG A 51 9.15 -10.47 -5.48
CA ARG A 51 9.06 -10.84 -6.91
C ARG A 51 7.66 -11.26 -7.32
N HIS A 52 6.91 -11.93 -6.45
CA HIS A 52 5.64 -12.57 -6.82
C HIS A 52 4.42 -11.89 -6.22
N PHE A 53 4.48 -11.47 -4.96
CA PHE A 53 3.36 -10.84 -4.26
C PHE A 53 3.34 -9.31 -4.42
N MET A 54 4.49 -8.63 -4.36
CA MET A 54 4.55 -7.17 -4.58
C MET A 54 3.90 -6.74 -5.91
N PRO A 55 4.08 -7.41 -7.06
CA PRO A 55 3.40 -7.02 -8.30
C PRO A 55 1.87 -7.12 -8.21
N VAL A 56 1.36 -8.15 -7.51
CA VAL A 56 -0.08 -8.30 -7.26
C VAL A 56 -0.58 -7.16 -6.39
N LEU A 57 0.14 -6.83 -5.32
CA LEU A 57 -0.21 -5.72 -4.44
C LEU A 57 -0.12 -4.36 -5.16
N ALA A 58 0.85 -4.19 -6.06
CA ALA A 58 0.99 -3.00 -6.90
C ALA A 58 -0.19 -2.88 -7.87
N ALA A 59 -0.63 -3.98 -8.48
CA ALA A 59 -1.81 -3.99 -9.36
C ALA A 59 -3.09 -3.61 -8.61
N ILE A 60 -3.19 -3.92 -7.32
CA ILE A 60 -4.29 -3.49 -6.44
C ILE A 60 -4.16 -2.01 -6.07
N PHE A 61 -2.98 -1.58 -5.61
CA PHE A 61 -2.75 -0.20 -5.16
C PHE A 61 -2.80 0.82 -6.28
N LEU A 62 -2.41 0.46 -7.51
CA LEU A 62 -2.40 1.36 -8.66
C LEU A 62 -3.76 2.03 -8.93
N PRO A 63 -4.87 1.31 -9.16
CA PRO A 63 -6.16 1.94 -9.41
C PRO A 63 -6.68 2.68 -8.16
N ILE A 64 -6.45 2.14 -6.97
CA ILE A 64 -6.87 2.77 -5.71
C ILE A 64 -6.22 4.15 -5.57
N MET A 65 -4.89 4.22 -5.66
CA MET A 65 -4.14 5.46 -5.53
C MET A 65 -4.46 6.44 -6.65
N LEU A 66 -4.64 5.98 -7.89
CA LEU A 66 -5.00 6.84 -9.01
C LEU A 66 -6.33 7.55 -8.74
N LEU A 67 -7.37 6.79 -8.37
CA LEU A 67 -8.71 7.32 -8.12
C LEU A 67 -8.75 8.18 -6.84
N SER A 68 -8.08 7.75 -5.77
CA SER A 68 -8.02 8.50 -4.51
C SER A 68 -7.31 9.84 -4.66
N LEU A 69 -6.24 9.91 -5.45
CA LEU A 69 -5.51 11.15 -5.73
C LEU A 69 -6.34 12.13 -6.57
N ILE A 70 -7.14 11.62 -7.52
CA ILE A 70 -8.09 12.45 -8.27
C ILE A 70 -9.15 13.01 -7.31
N ALA A 71 -9.75 12.17 -6.47
CA ALA A 71 -10.74 12.57 -5.48
C ALA A 71 -10.18 13.61 -4.48
N ALA A 72 -8.97 13.37 -3.96
CA ALA A 72 -8.29 14.29 -3.04
C ALA A 72 -8.03 15.65 -3.68
N ARG A 73 -7.63 15.67 -4.96
CA ARG A 73 -7.43 16.94 -5.69
C ARG A 73 -8.75 17.70 -5.86
N LEU A 74 -9.83 17.02 -6.21
CA LEU A 74 -11.15 17.64 -6.34
C LEU A 74 -11.62 18.25 -5.01
N LEU A 75 -11.46 17.52 -3.91
CA LEU A 75 -11.84 18.01 -2.58
C LEU A 75 -10.99 19.21 -2.14
N LEU A 76 -9.67 19.14 -2.32
CA LEU A 76 -8.75 20.21 -1.94
C LEU A 76 -8.91 21.48 -2.79
N ASN A 77 -9.49 21.39 -3.99
CA ASN A 77 -9.83 22.56 -4.79
C ASN A 77 -11.08 23.29 -4.27
N ARG A 78 -11.89 22.66 -3.41
CA ARG A 78 -13.16 23.19 -2.91
C ARG A 78 -13.14 23.52 -1.42
N THR A 79 -12.07 23.16 -0.72
CA THR A 79 -12.00 23.25 0.75
C THR A 79 -10.61 23.72 1.21
N PRO A 80 -10.51 24.49 2.30
CA PRO A 80 -9.24 24.94 2.86
C PRO A 80 -8.54 23.87 3.74
N LEU A 81 -8.63 22.59 3.35
CA LEU A 81 -8.08 21.48 4.13
C LEU A 81 -6.55 21.36 4.00
N ILE A 82 -5.92 20.74 5.01
CA ILE A 82 -4.48 20.46 5.01
C ILE A 82 -4.18 19.34 4.01
N LYS A 83 -3.38 19.68 3.00
CA LYS A 83 -3.17 18.85 1.80
C LYS A 83 -2.72 17.41 2.08
N ALA A 84 -1.61 17.21 2.79
CA ALA A 84 -1.04 15.87 2.97
C ALA A 84 -1.90 14.94 3.85
N PRO A 85 -2.42 15.37 5.02
CA PRO A 85 -3.38 14.58 5.79
C PRO A 85 -4.65 14.21 5.01
N THR A 86 -5.17 15.14 4.20
CA THR A 86 -6.34 14.85 3.34
C THR A 86 -6.02 13.79 2.28
N VAL A 87 -4.87 13.88 1.62
CA VAL A 87 -4.42 12.86 0.65
C VAL A 87 -4.25 11.49 1.31
N PHE A 88 -3.64 11.46 2.50
CA PHE A 88 -3.48 10.24 3.29
C PHE A 88 -4.85 9.64 3.63
N ALA A 89 -5.75 10.42 4.24
CA ALA A 89 -7.05 9.95 4.72
C ALA A 89 -7.93 9.43 3.58
N ILE A 90 -8.00 10.13 2.45
CA ILE A 90 -8.80 9.70 1.30
C ILE A 90 -8.24 8.41 0.70
N THR A 91 -6.92 8.28 0.60
CA THR A 91 -6.29 7.06 0.08
C THR A 91 -6.48 5.89 1.04
N ALA A 92 -6.30 6.10 2.34
CA ALA A 92 -6.56 5.09 3.35
C ALA A 92 -8.01 4.60 3.32
N LEU A 93 -8.99 5.50 3.22
CA LEU A 93 -10.41 5.14 3.09
C LEU A 93 -10.68 4.37 1.80
N ALA A 94 -10.13 4.82 0.67
CA ALA A 94 -10.27 4.12 -0.61
C ALA A 94 -9.66 2.71 -0.56
N THR A 95 -8.49 2.56 0.06
CA THR A 95 -7.86 1.25 0.27
C THR A 95 -8.72 0.36 1.15
N TRP A 96 -9.27 0.87 2.26
CA TRP A 96 -10.15 0.10 3.13
C TRP A 96 -11.41 -0.40 2.40
N LEU A 97 -12.05 0.47 1.61
CA LEU A 97 -13.20 0.11 0.79
C LEU A 97 -12.84 -0.97 -0.24
N ALA A 98 -11.73 -0.80 -0.95
CA ALA A 98 -11.26 -1.78 -1.93
C ALA A 98 -10.94 -3.14 -1.29
N LEU A 99 -10.26 -3.14 -0.14
CA LEU A 99 -9.97 -4.35 0.63
C LEU A 99 -11.26 -5.05 1.11
N SER A 100 -12.28 -4.29 1.50
CA SER A 100 -13.59 -4.82 1.88
C SER A 100 -14.32 -5.48 0.72
N VAL A 101 -14.20 -4.92 -0.49
CA VAL A 101 -14.73 -5.51 -1.73
C VAL A 101 -13.95 -6.77 -2.11
N ILE A 102 -12.61 -6.72 -2.09
CA ILE A 102 -11.74 -7.87 -2.39
C ILE A 102 -12.06 -9.05 -1.46
N ASN A 103 -12.24 -8.80 -0.17
CA ASN A 103 -12.58 -9.84 0.80
C ASN A 103 -13.96 -10.47 0.54
N GLN A 104 -14.92 -9.72 -0.02
CA GLN A 104 -16.23 -10.25 -0.39
C GLN A 104 -16.20 -11.03 -1.70
N LEU A 105 -15.41 -10.59 -2.69
CA LEU A 105 -15.33 -11.22 -4.02
C LEU A 105 -14.42 -12.45 -4.05
N ALA A 106 -13.39 -12.49 -3.21
CA ALA A 106 -12.48 -13.62 -3.07
C ALA A 106 -12.50 -14.18 -1.63
N PRO A 107 -13.62 -14.78 -1.19
CA PRO A 107 -13.82 -15.20 0.20
C PRO A 107 -13.04 -16.46 0.66
N MET A 108 -12.16 -17.05 -0.16
CA MET A 108 -11.25 -18.16 0.24
C MET A 108 -9.80 -17.68 0.41
N PRO A 109 -8.99 -18.37 1.25
CA PRO A 109 -8.19 -17.74 2.30
C PRO A 109 -7.63 -16.41 1.83
N THR A 110 -8.18 -15.31 2.35
CA THR A 110 -8.01 -13.93 1.86
C THR A 110 -6.68 -13.71 1.13
N LEU A 111 -6.75 -13.22 -0.11
CA LEU A 111 -5.60 -12.91 -0.98
C LEU A 111 -4.45 -12.19 -0.25
N ILE A 112 -4.81 -11.37 0.73
CA ILE A 112 -3.90 -10.61 1.58
C ILE A 112 -4.11 -11.08 3.03
N ALA A 113 -3.25 -11.98 3.52
CA ALA A 113 -3.35 -12.52 4.88
C ALA A 113 -3.22 -11.44 5.96
N LEU A 114 -2.43 -10.39 5.68
CA LEU A 114 -2.26 -9.24 6.56
C LEU A 114 -3.58 -8.50 6.83
N ASN A 115 -4.54 -8.54 5.91
CA ASN A 115 -5.84 -7.89 6.03
C ASN A 115 -6.87 -8.66 6.89
N ARG A 116 -6.44 -9.69 7.64
CA ARG A 116 -7.32 -10.47 8.52
C ARG A 116 -7.49 -9.86 9.91
N THR A 117 -6.59 -8.96 10.31
CA THR A 117 -6.63 -8.30 11.61
C THR A 117 -6.70 -6.79 11.41
N LEU A 118 -7.30 -6.09 12.38
CA LEU A 118 -7.36 -4.63 12.33
C LEU A 118 -5.97 -4.00 12.21
N ALA A 119 -4.99 -4.51 12.98
CA ALA A 119 -3.62 -4.03 12.94
C ALA A 119 -2.99 -4.16 11.54
N GLY A 120 -3.14 -5.31 10.89
CA GLY A 120 -2.60 -5.52 9.55
C GLY A 120 -3.35 -4.73 8.48
N THR A 121 -4.67 -4.56 8.61
CA THR A 121 -5.43 -3.62 7.76
C THR A 121 -4.86 -2.21 7.89
N LEU A 122 -4.66 -1.69 9.11
CA LEU A 122 -4.09 -0.36 9.34
C LEU A 122 -2.69 -0.21 8.74
N MET A 123 -1.85 -1.24 8.77
CA MET A 123 -0.54 -1.23 8.11
C MET A 123 -0.66 -1.08 6.59
N LEU A 124 -1.61 -1.75 5.95
CA LEU A 124 -1.88 -1.61 4.51
C LEU A 124 -2.43 -0.22 4.15
N LEU A 125 -3.31 0.33 5.00
CA LEU A 125 -3.80 1.70 4.85
C LEU A 125 -2.65 2.70 4.95
N ALA A 126 -1.74 2.51 5.91
CA ALA A 126 -0.55 3.33 6.05
C ALA A 126 0.37 3.23 4.83
N CYS A 127 0.62 2.03 4.29
CA CYS A 127 1.46 1.84 3.10
C CYS A 127 0.92 2.62 1.89
N SER A 128 -0.36 2.41 1.56
CA SER A 128 -1.01 3.09 0.44
C SER A 128 -1.14 4.61 0.66
N GLY A 129 -1.52 5.03 1.87
CA GLY A 129 -1.63 6.43 2.25
C GLY A 129 -0.30 7.19 2.18
N LEU A 130 0.77 6.61 2.73
CA LEU A 130 2.13 7.18 2.66
C LEU A 130 2.66 7.21 1.22
N GLY A 131 2.36 6.20 0.41
CA GLY A 131 2.64 6.22 -1.03
C GLY A 131 1.96 7.40 -1.74
N ALA A 132 0.67 7.64 -1.47
CA ALA A 132 -0.04 8.76 -2.07
C ALA A 132 0.50 10.13 -1.59
N VAL A 133 0.88 10.23 -0.32
CA VAL A 133 1.56 11.41 0.23
C VAL A 133 2.93 11.63 -0.42
N PHE A 134 3.71 10.58 -0.63
CA PHE A 134 4.97 10.65 -1.38
C PHE A 134 4.72 11.21 -2.78
N TYR A 135 3.76 10.66 -3.52
CA TYR A 135 3.40 11.21 -4.83
C TYR A 135 3.01 12.69 -4.75
N HIS A 136 2.22 13.09 -3.75
CA HIS A 136 1.79 14.48 -3.56
C HIS A 136 2.96 15.46 -3.44
N TYR A 137 3.99 15.11 -2.67
CA TYR A 137 5.16 15.96 -2.47
C TYR A 137 6.09 15.99 -3.68
N PHE A 138 6.38 14.84 -4.29
CA PHE A 138 7.39 14.72 -5.34
C PHE A 138 6.85 14.95 -6.77
N SER A 139 5.54 14.97 -6.97
CA SER A 139 4.93 15.27 -8.29
C SER A 139 4.85 16.77 -8.60
N ARG A 140 4.95 17.63 -7.58
CA ARG A 140 4.98 19.09 -7.76
C ARG A 140 6.32 19.49 -8.36
N SER A 141 6.29 20.09 -9.54
CA SER A 141 7.46 20.81 -10.06
C SER A 141 7.78 21.91 -9.05
N ARG A 142 8.98 21.94 -8.49
CA ARG A 142 9.54 23.24 -8.09
C ARG A 142 9.60 24.04 -9.40
N SER A 143 8.74 25.04 -9.54
CA SER A 143 9.03 26.11 -10.47
C SER A 143 10.30 26.73 -9.91
N VAL A 144 11.43 26.54 -10.61
CA VAL A 144 12.62 27.34 -10.34
C VAL A 144 12.20 28.76 -10.72
N ALA A 145 12.00 29.58 -9.70
CA ALA A 145 11.86 31.03 -9.84
C ALA A 145 13.27 31.64 -9.79
#